data_AF-A0A958CR79-F1
#
_entry.id   AF-A0A958CR79-F1
#
_cell.length_a   1.000
_cell.length_b   1.000
_cell.length_c   1.000
_cell.angle_alpha   90.00
_cell.angle_beta   90.00
_cell.angle_gamma   90.00
#
_symmetry.space_group_name_H-M   'P 1'
#
loop_
_entity.id
_entity.type
_entity.pdbx_description
1 polymer ?
#
loop_
_entity_poly.entity_id
_entity_poly.type
_entity_poly.pdbx_seq_one_letter_code
_entity_poly.pdbx_strand_id
1 'polypeptide(L)'
;MMSATRFNPAILISDPQRRARILPILDAALDAVDPGAAVQRMLTREGDLLRIAGRLWDLHTFQNVTVLSFGKAAVTMTGALCELLGDRISAGIALTKVGHAAGREQLPASIAVLEAGHPVPDEAGVAASRRIAELAEQAAHDDLVICLVSGGGSALLTYPAPGLSLADLQATTEALLRCGATIDQINTLRKHLEVLKGGQLARLVAPA
;
A
#
# COMPACT_ATOMS: atom_id res chain seq x y z
N MET A 1 45.38 5.87 -36.88
CA MET A 1 43.90 5.72 -36.95
C MET A 1 43.51 4.56 -36.03
N MET A 2 43.22 4.82 -34.75
CA MET A 2 42.76 3.77 -33.84
C MET A 2 41.23 3.70 -33.92
N SER A 3 40.74 2.52 -34.28
CA SER A 3 39.32 2.18 -34.34
C SER A 3 38.66 2.42 -32.97
N ALA A 4 37.84 3.46 -32.87
CA ALA A 4 36.97 3.67 -31.72
C ALA A 4 35.88 2.60 -31.74
N THR A 5 36.10 1.52 -31.00
CA THR A 5 35.07 0.52 -30.72
C THR A 5 33.92 1.22 -29.99
N ARG A 6 32.73 1.23 -30.60
CA ARG A 6 31.48 1.81 -30.04
C ARG A 6 31.06 1.16 -28.72
N PHE A 7 31.64 0.02 -28.37
CA PHE A 7 31.34 -0.75 -27.18
C PHE A 7 32.63 -1.12 -26.44
N ASN A 8 32.70 -0.80 -25.15
CA ASN A 8 33.83 -1.14 -24.28
C ASN A 8 33.57 -2.49 -23.58
N PRO A 9 34.26 -3.58 -23.96
CA PRO A 9 34.04 -4.89 -23.36
C PRO A 9 34.41 -4.95 -21.87
N ALA A 10 35.16 -3.96 -21.34
CA ALA A 10 35.47 -3.88 -19.91
C ALA A 10 34.24 -3.70 -19.01
N ILE A 11 33.09 -3.26 -19.57
CA ILE A 11 31.81 -3.18 -18.83
C ILE A 11 31.29 -4.57 -18.42
N LEU A 12 31.69 -5.62 -19.14
CA LEU A 12 31.29 -7.00 -18.85
C LEU A 12 32.23 -7.68 -17.84
N ILE A 13 33.36 -7.04 -17.49
CA ILE A 13 34.33 -7.59 -16.55
C ILE A 13 33.86 -7.25 -15.12
N SER A 14 33.63 -8.29 -14.33
CA SER A 14 33.36 -8.15 -12.89
C SER A 14 34.59 -7.54 -12.20
N ASP A 15 34.45 -6.36 -11.62
CA ASP A 15 35.49 -5.67 -10.83
C ASP A 15 35.14 -5.78 -9.33
N PRO A 16 35.82 -6.66 -8.57
CA PRO A 16 35.51 -6.87 -7.15
C PRO A 16 35.68 -5.63 -6.29
N GLN A 17 36.63 -4.74 -6.61
CA GLN A 17 36.87 -3.53 -5.83
C GLN A 17 35.76 -2.49 -6.05
N ARG A 18 35.30 -2.33 -7.29
CA ARG A 18 34.11 -1.50 -7.57
C ARG A 18 32.86 -2.09 -6.94
N ARG A 19 32.65 -3.41 -7.06
CA ARG A 19 31.50 -4.08 -6.45
C ARG A 19 31.47 -3.89 -4.93
N ALA A 20 32.61 -4.01 -4.26
CA ALA A 20 32.74 -3.78 -2.82
C ALA A 20 32.37 -2.35 -2.39
N ARG A 21 32.47 -1.36 -3.30
CA ARG A 21 32.02 0.03 -3.03
C ARG A 21 30.56 0.26 -3.38
N ILE A 22 30.06 -0.37 -4.44
CA ILE A 22 28.68 -0.18 -4.93
C ILE A 22 27.66 -0.89 -4.03
N LEU A 23 27.96 -2.11 -3.58
CA LEU A 23 27.00 -2.90 -2.80
C LEU A 23 26.57 -2.21 -1.49
N PRO A 24 27.46 -1.66 -0.64
CA PRO A 24 27.04 -0.96 0.56
C PRO A 24 26.17 0.27 0.28
N ILE A 25 26.40 0.96 -0.85
CA ILE A 25 25.58 2.10 -1.27
C ILE A 25 24.19 1.62 -1.68
N LEU A 26 24.11 0.51 -2.43
CA LEU A 26 22.85 -0.11 -2.83
C LEU A 26 22.08 -0.62 -1.60
N ASP A 27 22.74 -1.32 -0.69
CA ASP A 27 22.13 -1.84 0.54
C ASP A 27 21.59 -0.68 1.38
N ALA A 28 22.39 0.37 1.61
CA ALA A 28 21.92 1.56 2.32
C ALA A 28 20.73 2.24 1.61
N ALA A 29 20.71 2.26 0.28
CA ALA A 29 19.59 2.81 -0.48
C ALA A 29 18.31 1.95 -0.36
N LEU A 30 18.45 0.61 -0.31
CA LEU A 30 17.33 -0.31 -0.08
C LEU A 30 16.81 -0.21 1.36
N ASP A 31 17.69 -0.20 2.35
CA ASP A 31 17.35 -0.03 3.77
C ASP A 31 16.66 1.33 4.04
N ALA A 32 17.08 2.38 3.31
CA ALA A 32 16.45 3.68 3.40
C ALA A 32 14.99 3.67 2.94
N VAL A 33 14.58 2.75 2.06
CA VAL A 33 13.21 2.64 1.53
C VAL A 33 12.47 1.39 1.98
N ASP A 34 13.02 0.64 2.94
CA ASP A 34 12.33 -0.51 3.51
C ASP A 34 10.97 -0.09 4.10
N PRO A 35 9.85 -0.75 3.73
CA PRO A 35 8.52 -0.33 4.17
C PRO A 35 8.29 -0.47 5.67
N GLY A 36 8.84 -1.50 6.32
CA GLY A 36 8.69 -1.73 7.76
C GLY A 36 9.47 -0.68 8.55
N ALA A 37 10.73 -0.47 8.19
CA ALA A 37 11.57 0.58 8.76
C ALA A 37 10.99 1.98 8.51
N ALA A 38 10.35 2.23 7.36
CA ALA A 38 9.67 3.49 7.10
C ALA A 38 8.51 3.75 8.09
N VAL A 39 7.72 2.73 8.42
CA VAL A 39 6.67 2.82 9.45
C VAL A 39 7.31 3.10 10.81
N GLN A 40 8.31 2.31 11.23
CA GLN A 40 8.97 2.48 12.54
C GLN A 40 9.72 3.81 12.70
N ARG A 41 10.22 4.41 11.60
CA ARG A 41 10.83 5.75 11.64
C ARG A 41 9.80 6.86 11.81
N MET A 42 8.59 6.65 11.31
CA MET A 42 7.55 7.67 11.27
C MET A 42 6.60 7.59 12.48
N LEU A 43 6.49 6.40 13.07
CA LEU A 43 5.62 6.11 14.20
C LEU A 43 6.44 5.65 15.39
N THR A 44 6.24 6.31 16.53
CA THR A 44 6.76 5.84 17.83
C THR A 44 5.64 5.81 18.85
N ARG A 45 5.72 4.88 19.80
CA ARG A 45 4.73 4.75 20.88
C ARG A 45 5.44 4.74 22.23
N GLU A 46 4.94 5.56 23.15
CA GLU A 46 5.35 5.58 24.55
C GLU A 46 4.10 5.45 25.43
N GLY A 47 3.87 4.24 25.98
CA GLY A 47 2.61 3.95 26.66
C GLY A 47 1.42 4.10 25.71
N ASP A 48 0.46 4.95 26.04
CA ASP A 48 -0.69 5.24 25.17
C ASP A 48 -0.45 6.42 24.21
N LEU A 49 0.70 7.09 24.29
CA LEU A 49 1.00 8.19 23.37
C LEU A 49 1.61 7.66 22.08
N LEU A 50 0.83 7.73 20.99
CA LEU A 50 1.29 7.46 19.63
C LEU A 50 1.74 8.76 18.97
N ARG A 51 2.99 8.82 18.53
CA ARG A 51 3.51 9.91 17.72
C ARG A 51 3.56 9.48 16.25
N ILE A 52 2.92 10.26 15.38
CA ILE A 52 2.94 10.05 13.92
C ILE A 52 3.42 11.36 13.28
N ALA A 53 4.55 11.35 12.58
CA ALA A 53 5.10 12.54 11.90
C ALA A 53 5.26 13.76 12.83
N GLY A 54 5.59 13.52 14.09
CA GLY A 54 5.72 14.57 15.11
C GLY A 54 4.41 14.96 15.81
N ARG A 55 3.24 14.59 15.27
CA ARG A 55 1.92 14.81 15.90
C ARG A 55 1.63 13.72 16.92
N LEU A 56 1.10 14.11 18.08
CA LEU A 56 0.72 13.20 19.16
C LEU A 56 -0.76 12.85 19.09
N TRP A 57 -1.04 11.58 19.38
CA TRP A 57 -2.35 10.96 19.50
C TRP A 57 -2.37 10.17 20.80
N ASP A 58 -3.33 10.45 21.67
CA ASP A 58 -3.54 9.65 22.88
C ASP A 58 -4.42 8.46 22.51
N LEU A 59 -3.83 7.28 22.49
CA LEU A 59 -4.54 6.05 22.15
C LEU A 59 -5.67 5.78 23.15
N HIS A 60 -5.59 6.22 24.41
CA HIS A 60 -6.64 6.00 25.40
C HIS A 60 -7.95 6.73 25.02
N THR A 61 -7.89 7.81 24.24
CA THR A 61 -9.10 8.54 23.85
C THR A 61 -9.92 7.81 22.78
N PHE A 62 -9.35 6.82 22.11
CA PHE A 62 -10.03 6.09 21.05
C PHE A 62 -10.66 4.80 21.56
N GLN A 63 -11.88 4.46 21.15
CA GLN A 63 -12.50 3.18 21.46
C GLN A 63 -11.78 2.08 20.67
N ASN A 64 -11.73 2.21 19.34
CA ASN A 64 -11.09 1.23 18.46
C ASN A 64 -9.94 1.83 17.65
N VAL A 65 -8.94 0.99 17.36
CA VAL A 65 -7.92 1.29 16.36
C VAL A 65 -8.06 0.30 15.21
N THR A 66 -8.42 0.81 14.04
CA THR A 66 -8.64 0.02 12.83
C THR A 66 -7.53 0.26 11.81
N VAL A 67 -6.99 -0.81 11.23
CA VAL A 67 -5.92 -0.73 10.21
C VAL A 67 -6.47 -1.06 8.83
N LEU A 68 -6.35 -0.10 7.89
CA LEU A 68 -6.69 -0.31 6.48
C LEU A 68 -5.40 -0.23 5.65
N SER A 69 -4.84 -1.39 5.32
CA SER A 69 -3.56 -1.50 4.61
C SER A 69 -3.75 -2.06 3.21
N PHE A 70 -3.21 -1.38 2.20
CA PHE A 70 -3.29 -1.85 0.81
C PHE A 70 -2.08 -1.47 -0.05
N GLY A 71 -1.69 -2.39 -0.93
CA GLY A 71 -0.51 -2.26 -1.80
C GLY A 71 0.46 -3.44 -1.64
N LYS A 72 1.52 -3.47 -2.44
CA LYS A 72 2.49 -4.59 -2.48
C LYS A 72 3.25 -4.79 -1.16
N ALA A 73 3.38 -3.74 -0.34
CA ALA A 73 4.05 -3.78 0.95
C ALA A 73 3.06 -3.78 2.13
N ALA A 74 1.76 -4.02 1.87
CA ALA A 74 0.72 -3.94 2.90
C ALA A 74 1.03 -4.84 4.11
N VAL A 75 1.47 -6.08 3.88
CA VAL A 75 1.78 -7.03 4.95
C VAL A 75 2.97 -6.57 5.79
N THR A 76 4.08 -6.17 5.16
CA THR A 76 5.28 -5.66 5.84
C THR A 76 4.99 -4.40 6.67
N MET A 77 4.29 -3.43 6.08
CA MET A 77 3.92 -2.19 6.80
C MET A 77 2.98 -2.48 7.97
N THR A 78 2.05 -3.41 7.79
CA THR A 78 1.09 -3.80 8.85
C THR A 78 1.81 -4.52 9.99
N GLY A 79 2.77 -5.41 9.69
CA GLY A 79 3.58 -6.07 10.71
C GLY A 79 4.31 -5.07 11.60
N ALA A 80 5.01 -4.11 10.99
CA ALA A 80 5.70 -3.05 11.73
C ALA A 80 4.74 -2.21 12.58
N LEU A 81 3.52 -1.93 12.11
CA LEU A 81 2.51 -1.24 12.90
C LEU A 81 1.99 -2.10 14.06
N CYS A 82 1.78 -3.40 13.83
CA CYS A 82 1.34 -4.35 14.85
C CYS A 82 2.39 -4.51 15.96
N GLU A 83 3.68 -4.50 15.64
CA GLU A 83 4.76 -4.51 16.65
C GLU A 83 4.69 -3.29 17.58
N LEU A 84 4.30 -2.13 17.05
CA LEU A 84 4.17 -0.89 17.82
C LEU A 84 2.88 -0.83 18.64
N LEU A 85 1.74 -1.17 18.04
CA LEU A 85 0.42 -0.98 18.65
C LEU A 85 -0.08 -2.21 19.41
N GLY A 86 0.41 -3.40 19.10
CA GLY A 86 0.07 -4.64 19.80
C GLY A 86 -1.44 -4.88 19.88
N ASP A 87 -1.90 -5.13 21.10
CA ASP A 87 -3.30 -5.39 21.46
C ASP A 87 -4.23 -4.19 21.27
N ARG A 88 -3.69 -2.99 20.99
CA ARG A 88 -4.51 -1.80 20.75
C ARG A 88 -5.24 -1.84 19.41
N ILE A 89 -4.79 -2.66 18.46
CA ILE A 89 -5.45 -2.84 17.16
C ILE A 89 -6.69 -3.73 17.34
N SER A 90 -7.87 -3.13 17.20
CA SER A 90 -9.15 -3.83 17.30
C SER A 90 -9.43 -4.71 16.08
N ALA A 91 -9.14 -4.20 14.89
CA ALA A 91 -9.38 -4.90 13.62
C ALA A 91 -8.50 -4.34 12.50
N GLY A 92 -8.32 -5.11 11.44
CA GLY A 92 -7.71 -4.56 10.23
C GLY A 92 -7.71 -5.50 9.04
N ILE A 93 -7.41 -4.92 7.88
CA ILE A 93 -7.25 -5.63 6.61
C ILE A 93 -5.92 -5.22 5.98
N ALA A 94 -5.15 -6.21 5.54
CA ALA A 94 -3.96 -6.02 4.71
C ALA A 94 -4.18 -6.65 3.32
N LEU A 95 -4.46 -5.82 2.32
CA LEU A 95 -4.67 -6.23 0.93
C LEU A 95 -3.38 -6.08 0.11
N THR A 96 -2.82 -7.21 -0.31
CA THR A 96 -1.57 -7.26 -1.08
C THR A 96 -1.75 -7.98 -2.41
N LYS A 97 -0.70 -7.99 -3.22
CA LYS A 97 -0.65 -8.74 -4.49
C LYS A 97 -0.55 -10.24 -4.21
N VAL A 98 -1.16 -11.07 -5.04
CA VAL A 98 -0.92 -12.53 -5.03
C VAL A 98 0.58 -12.85 -5.00
N GLY A 99 1.00 -13.67 -4.03
CA GLY A 99 2.39 -14.05 -3.80
C GLY A 99 3.20 -13.04 -2.97
N HIS A 100 2.57 -11.98 -2.47
CA HIS A 100 3.21 -10.95 -1.62
C HIS A 100 2.68 -10.98 -0.17
N ALA A 101 2.11 -12.10 0.27
CA ALA A 101 1.62 -12.30 1.64
C ALA A 101 2.64 -12.95 2.59
N ALA A 102 3.93 -12.92 2.28
CA ALA A 102 4.97 -13.42 3.18
C ALA A 102 4.95 -12.67 4.52
N GLY A 103 5.03 -13.40 5.64
CA GLY A 103 4.92 -12.84 6.98
C GLY A 103 3.48 -12.72 7.51
N ARG A 104 2.46 -13.14 6.75
CA ARG A 104 1.05 -13.10 7.21
C ARG A 104 0.80 -13.90 8.49
N GLU A 105 1.57 -14.96 8.69
CA GLU A 105 1.51 -15.84 9.85
C GLU A 105 2.01 -15.18 11.14
N GLN A 106 2.75 -14.07 11.01
CA GLN A 106 3.26 -13.27 12.12
C GLN A 106 2.27 -12.17 12.52
N LEU A 107 1.26 -11.89 11.69
CA LEU A 107 0.24 -10.90 12.01
C LEU A 107 -0.78 -11.46 13.02
N PRO A 108 -1.29 -10.61 13.93
CA PRO A 108 -2.29 -11.03 14.89
C PRO A 108 -3.61 -11.39 14.19
N ALA A 109 -4.44 -12.19 14.87
CA ALA A 109 -5.73 -12.63 14.34
C ALA A 109 -6.71 -11.48 14.03
N SER A 110 -6.50 -10.29 14.59
CA SER A 110 -7.26 -9.08 14.27
C SER A 110 -7.00 -8.55 12.85
N ILE A 111 -5.94 -9.00 12.16
CA ILE A 111 -5.61 -8.58 10.80
C ILE A 111 -5.98 -9.67 9.79
N ALA A 112 -6.95 -9.37 8.92
CA ALA A 112 -7.24 -10.20 7.76
C ALA A 112 -6.29 -9.87 6.60
N VAL A 113 -5.48 -10.83 6.17
CA VAL A 113 -4.64 -10.69 4.97
C VAL A 113 -5.39 -11.18 3.74
N LEU A 114 -5.50 -10.34 2.72
CA LEU A 114 -6.18 -10.61 1.46
C LEU A 114 -5.20 -10.44 0.30
N GLU A 115 -5.38 -11.23 -0.76
CA GLU A 115 -4.55 -11.18 -1.96
C GLU A 115 -5.41 -10.94 -3.19
N ALA A 116 -4.92 -10.10 -4.11
CA ALA A 116 -5.61 -9.75 -5.34
C ALA A 116 -4.65 -9.58 -6.54
N GLY A 117 -5.23 -9.52 -7.72
CA GLY A 117 -4.55 -9.36 -9.00
C GLY A 117 -3.87 -8.00 -9.16
N HIS A 118 -2.67 -8.02 -9.74
CA HIS A 118 -1.92 -6.84 -10.14
C HIS A 118 -0.93 -7.22 -11.26
N PRO A 119 -0.82 -6.45 -12.36
CA PRO A 119 -1.26 -5.05 -12.51
C PRO A 119 -2.69 -4.85 -13.01
N VAL A 120 -3.36 -5.91 -13.46
CA VAL A 120 -4.76 -5.85 -13.89
C VAL A 120 -5.66 -6.24 -12.70
N PRO A 121 -6.69 -5.43 -12.35
CA PRO A 121 -7.66 -5.77 -11.31
C PRO A 121 -8.38 -7.09 -11.58
N ASP A 122 -8.76 -7.80 -10.52
CA ASP A 122 -9.55 -9.04 -10.59
C ASP A 122 -10.70 -9.04 -9.56
N GLU A 123 -11.54 -10.08 -9.60
CA GLU A 123 -12.68 -10.23 -8.69
C GLU A 123 -12.26 -10.39 -7.23
N ALA A 124 -11.06 -10.94 -6.97
CA ALA A 124 -10.51 -11.00 -5.63
C ALA A 124 -10.23 -9.58 -5.07
N GLY A 125 -9.72 -8.68 -5.91
CA GLY A 125 -9.57 -7.26 -5.60
C GLY A 125 -10.90 -6.56 -5.32
N VAL A 126 -11.95 -6.87 -6.10
CA VAL A 126 -13.31 -6.36 -5.88
C VAL A 126 -13.88 -6.82 -4.54
N ALA A 127 -13.80 -8.12 -4.25
CA ALA A 127 -14.26 -8.68 -2.99
C ALA A 127 -13.49 -8.11 -1.79
N ALA A 128 -12.16 -7.98 -1.89
CA ALA A 128 -11.35 -7.39 -0.83
C ALA A 128 -11.65 -5.90 -0.61
N SER A 129 -11.84 -5.14 -1.69
CA SER A 129 -12.16 -3.72 -1.62
C SER A 129 -13.55 -3.47 -1.01
N ARG A 130 -14.53 -4.34 -1.32
CA ARG A 130 -15.83 -4.30 -0.66
C ARG A 130 -15.68 -4.49 0.86
N ARG A 131 -14.90 -5.49 1.31
CA ARG A 131 -14.64 -5.72 2.74
C ARG A 131 -13.93 -4.54 3.41
N ILE A 132 -13.02 -3.87 2.69
CA ILE A 132 -12.38 -2.64 3.17
C ILE A 132 -13.40 -1.50 3.32
N ALA A 133 -14.32 -1.35 2.36
CA ALA A 133 -15.41 -0.36 2.45
C ALA A 133 -16.32 -0.65 3.65
N GLU A 134 -16.76 -1.89 3.82
CA GLU A 134 -17.61 -2.32 4.94
C GLU A 134 -16.94 -2.09 6.30
N LEU A 135 -15.63 -2.33 6.41
CA LEU A 135 -14.88 -2.05 7.64
C LEU A 135 -14.67 -0.54 7.85
N ALA A 136 -14.46 0.23 6.78
CA ALA A 136 -14.33 1.68 6.86
C ALA A 136 -15.63 2.35 7.34
N GLU A 137 -16.79 1.89 6.85
CA GLU A 137 -18.12 2.40 7.21
C GLU A 137 -18.51 2.14 8.67
N GLN A 138 -17.81 1.23 9.36
CA GLN A 138 -18.03 0.95 10.78
C GLN A 138 -17.34 1.96 11.71
N ALA A 139 -16.45 2.82 11.19
CA ALA A 139 -15.70 3.77 11.99
C ALA A 139 -16.61 4.85 12.60
N ALA A 140 -16.46 5.08 13.90
CA ALA A 140 -17.20 6.10 14.65
C ALA A 140 -16.29 7.27 15.08
N HIS A 141 -16.90 8.35 15.57
CA HIS A 141 -16.18 9.58 15.97
C HIS A 141 -15.09 9.42 17.05
N ASP A 142 -15.15 8.33 17.82
CA ASP A 142 -14.19 8.00 18.87
C ASP A 142 -13.22 6.91 18.42
N ASP A 143 -13.15 6.57 17.13
CA ASP A 143 -12.22 5.57 16.60
C ASP A 143 -11.02 6.21 15.92
N LEU A 144 -9.92 5.46 15.81
CA LEU A 144 -8.75 5.84 15.03
C LEU A 144 -8.59 4.86 13.86
N VAL A 145 -8.62 5.37 12.63
CA VAL A 145 -8.33 4.58 11.43
C VAL A 145 -6.94 4.92 10.89
N ILE A 146 -6.06 3.91 10.85
CA ILE A 146 -4.71 4.05 10.31
C ILE A 146 -4.67 3.41 8.91
N CYS A 147 -4.52 4.26 7.89
CA CYS A 147 -4.37 3.82 6.50
C CYS A 147 -2.89 3.64 6.13
N LEU A 148 -2.50 2.42 5.74
CA LEU A 148 -1.15 2.10 5.25
C LEU A 148 -1.18 1.87 3.73
N VAL A 149 -0.52 2.74 2.97
CA VAL A 149 -0.62 2.76 1.51
C VAL A 149 0.74 2.54 0.86
N SER A 150 0.81 1.60 -0.08
CA SER A 150 2.00 1.37 -0.89
C SER A 150 1.66 1.19 -2.38
N GLY A 151 2.70 1.03 -3.21
CA GLY A 151 2.53 0.89 -4.66
C GLY A 151 1.64 -0.31 -5.05
N GLY A 152 0.85 -0.14 -6.11
CA GLY A 152 -0.08 -1.16 -6.61
C GLY A 152 -1.53 -1.02 -6.11
N GLY A 153 -1.79 -0.12 -5.16
CA GLY A 153 -3.14 0.12 -4.62
C GLY A 153 -4.19 0.45 -5.68
N SER A 154 -3.81 1.06 -6.81
CA SER A 154 -4.76 1.32 -7.91
C SER A 154 -5.43 0.07 -8.47
N ALA A 155 -4.69 -1.03 -8.63
CA ALA A 155 -5.22 -2.27 -9.17
C ALA A 155 -5.83 -3.16 -8.08
N LEU A 156 -5.17 -3.20 -6.91
CA LEU A 156 -5.60 -4.01 -5.78
C LEU A 156 -6.90 -3.49 -5.16
N LEU A 157 -6.98 -2.17 -4.91
CA LEU A 157 -8.13 -1.51 -4.27
C LEU A 157 -9.16 -1.09 -5.31
N THR A 158 -9.70 -2.06 -6.06
CA THR A 158 -10.69 -1.84 -7.11
C THR A 158 -12.11 -2.11 -6.61
N TYR A 159 -12.98 -1.10 -6.62
CA TYR A 159 -14.39 -1.28 -6.24
C TYR A 159 -15.30 -0.48 -7.20
N PRO A 160 -15.93 -1.13 -8.19
CA PRO A 160 -16.80 -0.44 -9.16
C PRO A 160 -17.94 0.33 -8.49
N ALA A 161 -18.21 1.54 -9.00
CA ALA A 161 -19.38 2.30 -8.59
C ALA A 161 -20.70 1.57 -8.95
N PRO A 162 -21.81 1.86 -8.27
CA PRO A 162 -23.10 1.25 -8.58
C PRO A 162 -23.46 1.38 -10.07
N GLY A 163 -23.83 0.26 -10.70
CA GLY A 163 -24.14 0.19 -12.12
C GLY A 163 -22.94 -0.09 -13.04
N LEU A 164 -21.71 -0.19 -12.51
CA LEU A 164 -20.52 -0.59 -13.26
C LEU A 164 -20.04 -1.98 -12.83
N SER A 165 -19.52 -2.73 -13.79
CA SER A 165 -18.82 -4.00 -13.57
C SER A 165 -17.30 -3.83 -13.54
N LEU A 166 -16.59 -4.85 -13.07
CA LEU A 166 -15.13 -4.91 -13.19
C LEU A 166 -14.68 -4.84 -14.65
N ALA A 167 -15.40 -5.50 -15.56
CA ALA A 167 -15.11 -5.50 -16.99
C ALA A 167 -15.21 -4.08 -17.59
N ASP A 168 -16.17 -3.28 -17.15
CA ASP A 168 -16.30 -1.88 -17.59
C ASP A 168 -15.07 -1.05 -17.21
N LEU A 169 -14.55 -1.23 -15.98
CA LEU A 169 -13.34 -0.54 -15.51
C LEU A 169 -12.10 -0.98 -16.29
N GLN A 170 -11.95 -2.27 -16.54
CA GLN A 170 -10.84 -2.83 -17.33
C GLN A 170 -10.89 -2.31 -18.77
N ALA A 171 -12.05 -2.38 -19.43
CA ALA A 171 -12.23 -1.91 -20.81
C ALA A 171 -12.00 -0.39 -20.93
N THR A 172 -12.47 0.40 -19.96
CA THR A 172 -12.23 1.85 -19.91
C THR A 172 -10.74 2.15 -19.78
N THR A 173 -10.05 1.47 -18.87
CA THR A 173 -8.61 1.65 -18.67
C THR A 173 -7.82 1.28 -19.93
N GLU A 174 -8.18 0.17 -20.57
CA GLU A 174 -7.54 -0.27 -21.81
C GLU A 174 -7.77 0.74 -22.95
N ALA A 175 -8.98 1.26 -23.11
CA ALA A 175 -9.29 2.26 -24.11
C ALA A 175 -8.49 3.55 -23.93
N LEU A 176 -8.36 4.02 -22.68
CA LEU A 176 -7.57 5.22 -22.36
C LEU A 176 -6.08 5.03 -22.63
N LEU A 177 -5.53 3.86 -22.29
CA LEU A 177 -4.15 3.53 -22.62
C LEU A 177 -3.93 3.50 -24.14
N ARG A 178 -4.83 2.87 -24.91
CA ARG A 178 -4.74 2.79 -26.37
C ARG A 178 -4.80 4.16 -27.06
N CYS A 179 -5.56 5.11 -26.51
CA CYS A 179 -5.63 6.46 -27.07
C CYS A 179 -4.50 7.39 -26.59
N GLY A 180 -3.54 6.88 -25.80
CA GLY A 180 -2.40 7.66 -25.31
C GLY A 180 -2.76 8.65 -24.21
N ALA A 181 -3.85 8.42 -23.46
CA ALA A 181 -4.21 9.26 -22.33
C ALA A 181 -3.08 9.29 -21.29
N THR A 182 -2.82 10.46 -20.75
CA THR A 182 -1.86 10.65 -19.66
C THR A 182 -2.36 10.00 -18.38
N ILE A 183 -1.44 9.72 -17.45
CA ILE A 183 -1.79 9.14 -16.14
C ILE A 183 -2.79 10.02 -15.37
N ASP A 184 -2.70 11.33 -15.49
CA ASP A 184 -3.62 12.26 -14.83
C ASP A 184 -5.03 12.23 -15.43
N GLN A 185 -5.14 12.07 -16.76
CA GLN A 185 -6.44 11.89 -17.43
C GLN A 185 -7.09 10.56 -17.05
N ILE A 186 -6.30 9.48 -17.03
CA ILE A 186 -6.78 8.16 -16.57
C ILE A 186 -7.26 8.24 -15.12
N ASN A 187 -6.46 8.85 -14.24
CA ASN A 187 -6.79 8.99 -12.82
C ASN A 187 -8.01 9.89 -12.61
N THR A 188 -8.18 10.92 -13.42
CA THR A 188 -9.34 11.82 -13.37
C THR A 188 -10.61 11.01 -13.57
N LEU A 189 -10.70 10.22 -14.64
CA LEU A 189 -11.88 9.39 -14.89
C LEU A 189 -12.03 8.28 -13.85
N ARG A 190 -10.95 7.55 -13.56
CA ARG A 190 -10.99 6.39 -12.65
C ARG A 190 -11.52 6.72 -11.25
N LYS A 191 -11.21 7.91 -10.72
CA LYS A 191 -11.74 8.36 -9.42
C LYS A 191 -13.28 8.52 -9.41
N HIS A 192 -13.91 8.72 -10.55
CA HIS A 192 -15.37 8.84 -10.68
C HIS A 192 -16.07 7.51 -10.95
N LEU A 193 -15.34 6.46 -11.31
CA LEU A 193 -15.87 5.14 -11.66
C LEU A 193 -15.81 4.15 -10.49
N GLU A 194 -15.25 4.55 -9.36
CA GLU A 194 -14.95 3.66 -8.24
C GLU A 194 -15.36 4.25 -6.89
N VAL A 195 -15.78 3.37 -5.98
CA VAL A 195 -16.33 3.74 -4.66
C VAL A 195 -15.26 4.26 -3.71
N LEU A 196 -14.02 3.76 -3.78
CA LEU A 196 -12.98 4.02 -2.78
C LEU A 196 -11.95 5.09 -3.17
N LYS A 197 -11.78 5.34 -4.48
CA LYS A 197 -10.72 6.22 -5.00
C LYS A 197 -11.11 7.69 -4.89
N GLY A 198 -10.14 8.60 -5.02
CA GLY A 198 -10.42 10.04 -5.05
C GLY A 198 -10.85 10.63 -3.69
N GLY A 199 -10.30 10.09 -2.60
CA GLY A 199 -10.63 10.54 -1.24
C GLY A 199 -11.93 9.96 -0.68
N GLN A 200 -12.61 9.08 -1.43
CA GLN A 200 -13.85 8.47 -0.99
C GLN A 200 -13.65 7.51 0.18
N LEU A 201 -12.54 6.75 0.23
CA LEU A 201 -12.22 5.93 1.40
C LEU A 201 -12.15 6.77 2.69
N ALA A 202 -11.49 7.93 2.64
CA ALA A 202 -11.44 8.85 3.78
C ALA A 202 -12.84 9.39 4.15
N ARG A 203 -13.73 9.55 3.16
CA ARG A 203 -15.11 9.94 3.41
C ARG A 203 -15.94 8.82 4.06
N LEU A 204 -15.68 7.56 3.72
CA LEU A 204 -16.32 6.41 4.37
C LEU A 204 -15.90 6.27 5.83
N VAL A 205 -14.65 6.62 6.14
CA VAL A 205 -14.10 6.61 7.50
C VAL A 205 -14.67 7.72 8.38
N ALA A 206 -15.11 8.84 7.80
CA ALA A 206 -15.67 9.94 8.59
C ALA A 206 -16.94 9.48 9.35
N PRO A 207 -17.10 9.83 10.64
CA PRO A 207 -16.46 10.95 11.32
C PRO A 207 -15.24 10.62 12.20
N ALA A 208 -14.63 9.43 12.06
CA ALA A 208 -13.39 9.10 12.78
C ALA A 208 -12.22 10.05 12.43
#